data_AF-A0AAW3EAQ7-F1
#
_entry.id   AF-A0AAW3EAQ7-F1
#
_cell.length_a   1.000
_cell.length_b   1.000
_cell.length_c   1.000
_cell.angle_alpha   90.00
_cell.angle_beta   90.00
_cell.angle_gamma   90.00
#
_symmetry.space_group_name_H-M   'P 1'
#
loop_
_entity.id
_entity.type
_entity.pdbx_description
1 polymer ?
#
loop_
_entity_poly.entity_id
_entity_poly.type
_entity_poly.pdbx_seq_one_letter_code
_entity_poly.pdbx_strand_id
1 'polypeptide(L)'
;MKIKEKMLEIKDMLERSGWVILNGNEIFTVFNDEIEWDMLNERTLSKETLVFCLFDELGRRTYKMSDILYVKRNKDDARLYLDKKNESWKSDLKNFVYSTK
;
A
#
# COMPACT_ATOMS: atom_id res chain seq x y z
N MET A 1 12.15 -4.61 9.69
CA MET A 1 10.68 -4.57 9.59
C MET A 1 10.22 -5.62 8.60
N LYS A 2 9.28 -6.48 8.98
CA LYS A 2 8.63 -7.43 8.08
C LYS A 2 7.63 -6.69 7.19
N ILE A 3 7.39 -7.18 5.99
CA ILE A 3 6.49 -6.53 5.02
C ILE A 3 5.07 -6.32 5.57
N LYS A 4 4.57 -7.29 6.34
CA LYS A 4 3.27 -7.19 7.03
C LYS A 4 3.21 -6.02 8.00
N GLU A 5 4.29 -5.73 8.72
CA GLU A 5 4.35 -4.60 9.65
C GLU A 5 4.26 -3.28 8.87
N LYS A 6 4.95 -3.17 7.72
CA LYS A 6 4.85 -2.00 6.84
C LYS A 6 3.43 -1.78 6.32
N MET A 7 2.76 -2.84 5.88
CA MET A 7 1.38 -2.77 5.41
C MET A 7 0.44 -2.32 6.53
N LEU A 8 0.58 -2.87 7.75
CA LEU A 8 -0.21 -2.45 8.90
C LEU A 8 0.04 -0.98 9.29
N GLU A 9 1.28 -0.49 9.17
CA GLU A 9 1.58 0.94 9.37
C GLU A 9 0.93 1.83 8.31
N ILE A 10 0.93 1.42 7.03
CA ILE A 10 0.22 2.12 5.96
C ILE A 10 -1.28 2.19 6.31
N LYS A 11 -1.87 1.06 6.70
CA LYS A 11 -3.29 0.97 7.08
C LYS A 11 -3.63 1.90 8.24
N ASP A 12 -2.89 1.83 9.35
CA ASP A 12 -3.14 2.69 10.53
C ASP A 12 -3.04 4.17 10.17
N MET A 13 -2.08 4.56 9.33
CA MET A 13 -1.93 5.95 8.93
C MET A 13 -3.05 6.43 7.99
N LEU A 14 -3.49 5.57 7.06
CA LEU A 14 -4.66 5.83 6.21
C LEU A 14 -5.93 6.00 7.04
N GLU A 15 -6.19 5.11 7.98
CA GLU A 15 -7.35 5.16 8.88
C GLU A 15 -7.39 6.45 9.71
N ARG A 16 -6.24 6.87 10.27
CA ARG A 16 -6.13 8.16 10.99
C ARG A 16 -6.41 9.36 10.10
N SER A 17 -6.09 9.27 8.81
CA SER A 17 -6.39 10.31 7.82
C SER A 17 -7.82 10.27 7.27
N GLY A 18 -8.64 9.29 7.69
CA GLY A 18 -10.05 9.18 7.34
C GLY A 18 -10.35 8.23 6.18
N TRP A 19 -9.38 7.42 5.74
CA TRP A 19 -9.58 6.38 4.74
C TRP A 19 -9.97 5.06 5.39
N VAL A 20 -10.99 4.39 4.86
CA VAL A 20 -11.42 3.06 5.26
C VAL A 20 -11.17 2.10 4.10
N ILE A 21 -10.58 0.94 4.39
CA ILE A 21 -10.38 -0.14 3.42
C ILE A 21 -11.66 -0.96 3.34
N LEU A 22 -12.27 -1.01 2.16
CA LEU A 22 -13.55 -1.65 1.89
C LEU A 22 -13.42 -3.17 1.80
N ASN A 23 -12.32 -3.67 1.25
CA ASN A 23 -12.01 -5.10 1.13
C ASN A 23 -11.09 -5.59 2.28
N GLY A 24 -11.43 -5.22 3.52
CA GLY A 24 -10.63 -5.49 4.71
C GLY A 24 -10.23 -6.96 4.97
N ASN A 25 -11.01 -7.91 4.47
CA ASN A 25 -10.72 -9.34 4.60
C ASN A 25 -9.62 -9.83 3.63
N GLU A 26 -9.27 -9.02 2.64
CA GLU A 26 -8.37 -9.37 1.53
C GLU A 26 -7.06 -8.57 1.57
N ILE A 27 -6.80 -7.83 2.65
CA ILE A 27 -5.66 -6.89 2.74
C ILE A 27 -4.28 -7.54 2.59
N PHE A 28 -4.19 -8.88 2.65
CA PHE A 28 -2.98 -9.66 2.44
C PHE A 28 -3.12 -10.71 1.32
N THR A 29 -4.24 -10.70 0.61
CA THR A 29 -4.54 -11.68 -0.44
C THR A 29 -3.92 -11.21 -1.75
N VAL A 30 -2.99 -12.01 -2.27
CA VAL A 30 -2.35 -11.73 -3.56
C VAL A 30 -3.23 -12.26 -4.69
N PHE A 31 -3.63 -11.39 -5.61
CA PHE A 31 -4.33 -11.71 -6.84
C PHE A 31 -3.47 -11.25 -8.01
N ASN A 32 -3.18 -12.16 -8.96
CA ASN A 32 -2.40 -11.84 -10.16
C ASN A 32 -1.15 -10.99 -9.92
N ASP A 33 -0.26 -11.38 -8.98
CA ASP A 33 0.97 -10.64 -8.62
C ASP A 33 0.79 -9.27 -7.93
N GLU A 34 -0.44 -8.94 -7.53
CA GLU A 34 -0.75 -7.70 -6.82
C GLU A 34 -1.61 -7.95 -5.56
N ILE A 35 -1.61 -6.99 -4.64
CA ILE A 35 -2.64 -6.89 -3.59
C ILE A 35 -3.34 -5.56 -3.79
N GLU A 36 -4.65 -5.56 -3.88
CA GLU A 36 -5.46 -4.36 -4.09
C GLU A 36 -6.19 -4.00 -2.80
N TRP A 37 -6.12 -2.73 -2.39
CA TRP A 37 -6.93 -2.17 -1.31
C TRP A 37 -7.86 -1.13 -1.89
N ASP A 38 -9.15 -1.44 -1.92
CA ASP A 38 -10.18 -0.46 -2.26
C ASP A 38 -10.49 0.38 -1.04
N MET A 39 -10.48 1.70 -1.22
CA MET A 39 -10.60 2.64 -0.11
C MET A 39 -11.65 3.71 -0.36
N LEU A 40 -12.29 4.13 0.72
CA LEU A 40 -13.19 5.28 0.78
C LEU A 40 -12.71 6.24 1.86
N ASN A 41 -12.54 7.52 1.51
CA ASN A 41 -12.37 8.56 2.51
C ASN A 41 -13.75 8.97 3.03
N GLU A 42 -14.07 8.67 4.29
CA GLU A 42 -15.39 8.95 4.86
C GLU A 42 -15.67 10.45 5.02
N ARG A 43 -14.63 11.28 5.07
CA ARG A 43 -14.76 12.74 5.24
C ARG A 43 -15.04 13.45 3.92
N THR A 44 -14.45 12.98 2.83
CA THR A 44 -14.57 13.62 1.50
C THR A 44 -15.37 12.80 0.49
N LEU A 45 -15.79 11.58 0.86
CA LEU A 45 -16.40 10.57 -0.02
C LEU A 45 -15.56 10.19 -1.25
N SER A 46 -14.25 10.50 -1.21
CA SER A 46 -13.32 10.17 -2.29
C SER A 46 -12.99 8.69 -2.28
N LYS A 47 -12.89 8.09 -3.46
CA LYS A 47 -12.51 6.68 -3.64
C LYS A 47 -11.11 6.58 -4.22
N GLU A 48 -10.38 5.55 -3.81
CA GLU A 48 -9.03 5.26 -4.29
C GLU A 48 -8.78 3.76 -4.21
N THR A 49 -7.89 3.25 -5.06
CA THR A 49 -7.35 1.89 -4.91
C THR A 49 -5.84 1.97 -4.72
N LEU A 50 -5.32 1.30 -3.68
CA LEU A 50 -3.88 1.07 -3.56
C LEU A 50 -3.52 -0.28 -4.13
N VAL A 51 -2.46 -0.33 -4.91
CA VAL A 51 -1.95 -1.55 -5.54
C VAL A 51 -0.55 -1.81 -5.01
N PHE A 52 -0.40 -2.90 -4.25
CA PHE A 52 0.91 -3.40 -3.84
C PHE A 52 1.43 -4.32 -4.93
N CYS A 53 2.55 -3.96 -5.56
CA CYS A 53 3.12 -4.72 -6.67
C CYS A 53 4.20 -5.67 -6.16
N LEU A 54 4.12 -6.94 -6.56
CA LEU A 54 5.05 -8.00 -6.16
C LEU A 54 5.95 -8.41 -7.32
N PHE A 55 7.28 -8.45 -7.09
CA PHE A 55 8.26 -8.87 -8.08
C PHE A 55 9.29 -9.79 -7.44
N ASP A 56 9.51 -10.97 -8.02
CA ASP A 56 10.60 -11.84 -7.57
C ASP A 56 11.98 -11.20 -7.86
N GLU A 57 13.06 -11.83 -7.40
CA GLU A 57 14.43 -11.33 -7.57
C GLU A 57 14.86 -11.14 -9.04
N LEU A 58 14.11 -11.71 -9.98
CA LEU A 58 14.33 -11.62 -11.43
C LEU A 58 13.28 -10.76 -12.14
N GLY A 59 12.40 -10.07 -11.40
CA GLY A 59 11.34 -9.22 -11.94
C GLY A 59 10.13 -9.98 -12.48
N ARG A 60 9.96 -11.26 -12.13
CA ARG A 60 8.83 -12.09 -12.58
C ARG A 60 7.67 -12.01 -11.59
N ARG A 61 6.50 -12.41 -12.09
CA ARG A 61 5.27 -12.56 -11.30
C ARG A 61 5.51 -13.49 -10.11
N THR A 62 5.00 -13.10 -8.94
CA THR A 62 5.15 -13.86 -7.71
C THR A 62 3.92 -13.71 -6.83
N TYR A 63 3.74 -14.68 -5.93
CA TYR A 63 2.68 -14.69 -4.93
C TYR A 63 3.22 -14.56 -3.51
N LYS A 64 4.54 -14.39 -3.36
CA LYS A 64 5.18 -14.28 -2.05
C LYS A 64 5.08 -12.84 -1.57
N MET A 65 4.35 -12.60 -0.48
CA MET A 65 4.28 -11.27 0.13
C MET A 65 5.65 -10.63 0.43
N SER A 66 6.70 -11.42 0.67
CA SER A 66 8.07 -10.91 0.86
C SER A 66 8.59 -10.10 -0.32
N ASP A 67 7.98 -10.27 -1.49
CA ASP A 67 8.41 -9.74 -2.77
C ASP A 67 7.66 -8.44 -3.12
N ILE A 68 6.82 -7.91 -2.21
CA ILE A 68 6.24 -6.57 -2.36
C ILE A 68 7.36 -5.54 -2.37
N LEU A 69 7.47 -4.81 -3.49
CA LEU A 69 8.50 -3.80 -3.68
C LEU A 69 8.01 -2.41 -3.29
N TYR A 70 6.81 -2.05 -3.73
CA TYR A 70 6.17 -0.77 -3.47
C TYR A 70 4.66 -0.92 -3.46
N VAL A 71 3.99 0.10 -2.90
CA VAL A 71 2.56 0.34 -3.09
C VAL A 71 2.38 1.59 -3.94
N LYS A 72 1.42 1.58 -4.85
CA LYS A 72 1.07 2.73 -5.66
C LYS A 72 -0.41 3.09 -5.52
N ARG A 73 -0.72 4.37 -5.73
CA ARG A 73 -2.10 4.81 -5.92
C ARG A 73 -2.52 4.57 -7.35
N ASN A 74 -3.72 4.05 -7.56
CA ASN A 74 -4.21 3.80 -8.90
C ASN A 74 -4.54 5.11 -9.64
N LYS A 75 -4.99 6.16 -8.93
CA LYS A 75 -5.38 7.42 -9.59
C LYS A 75 -4.23 8.20 -10.26
N ASP A 76 -3.02 8.14 -9.70
CA ASP A 76 -1.92 9.04 -10.09
C ASP A 76 -0.53 8.38 -10.10
N ASP A 77 -0.48 7.05 -9.95
CA ASP A 77 0.74 6.25 -9.93
C ASP A 77 1.79 6.69 -8.89
N ALA A 78 1.43 7.53 -7.90
CA ALA A 78 2.36 7.88 -6.83
C ALA A 78 2.75 6.61 -6.07
N ARG A 79 4.04 6.46 -5.76
CA ARG A 79 4.61 5.23 -5.19
C ARG A 79 5.20 5.48 -3.82
N LEU A 80 5.02 4.50 -2.94
CA LEU A 80 5.72 4.37 -1.67
C LEU A 80 6.52 3.06 -1.70
N TYR A 81 7.84 3.15 -1.61
CA TYR A 81 8.73 1.99 -1.66
C TYR A 81 8.87 1.31 -0.29
N LEU A 82 8.69 -0.02 -0.26
CA LEU A 82 8.71 -0.83 0.96
C LEU A 82 10.09 -1.48 1.22
N ASP A 83 11.15 -1.07 0.52
CA ASP A 83 12.52 -1.59 0.69
C ASP A 83 12.97 -1.58 2.16
N LYS A 84 13.64 -2.66 2.57
CA LYS A 84 14.25 -2.86 3.89
C LYS A 84 15.32 -1.81 4.22
N LYS A 85 15.95 -1.20 3.21
CA LYS A 85 16.97 -0.14 3.38
C LYS A 85 16.41 1.29 3.42
N ASN A 86 15.09 1.48 3.35
CA ASN A 86 14.52 2.82 3.34
C ASN A 86 14.61 3.47 4.74
N GLU A 87 15.65 4.28 4.97
CA GLU A 87 15.85 5.08 6.19
C GLU A 87 14.81 6.19 6.35
N SER A 88 14.21 6.64 5.24
CA SER A 88 13.21 7.72 5.19
C SER A 88 11.76 7.24 5.31
N TRP A 89 11.55 5.96 5.61
CA TRP A 89 10.24 5.30 5.61
C TRP A 89 9.11 6.12 6.26
N LYS A 90 9.32 6.63 7.48
CA LYS A 90 8.28 7.39 8.21
C LYS A 90 7.90 8.69 7.52
N SER A 91 8.87 9.38 6.93
CA SER A 91 8.65 10.63 6.19
C SER A 91 7.91 10.36 4.88
N ASP A 92 8.35 9.34 4.14
CA ASP A 92 7.75 8.96 2.86
C ASP A 92 6.32 8.48 3.04
N LEU A 93 6.06 7.64 4.05
CA LEU A 93 4.72 7.19 4.40
C LEU A 93 3.80 8.37 4.71
N LYS A 94 4.30 9.32 5.52
CA LYS A 94 3.57 10.53 5.85
C LYS A 94 3.20 11.32 4.60
N ASN A 95 4.16 11.58 3.73
CA ASN A 95 3.92 12.33 2.50
C ASN A 95 2.98 11.58 1.54
N PHE A 96 3.12 10.27 1.43
CA PHE A 96 2.27 9.42 0.61
C PHE A 96 0.81 9.48 1.06
N VAL A 97 0.54 9.30 2.36
CA VAL A 97 -0.83 9.33 2.90
C VAL A 97 -1.44 10.73 2.79
N TYR A 98 -0.74 11.78 3.25
CA TYR A 98 -1.31 13.13 3.26
C TYR A 98 -1.40 13.80 1.88
N SER A 99 -0.66 13.31 0.88
CA SER A 99 -0.87 13.74 -0.51
C SER A 99 -2.07 13.05 -1.18
N THR A 100 -2.69 12.07 -0.52
CA THR A 100 -3.87 11.36 -1.02
C THR A 100 -5.08 12.24 -0.78
N LYS A 101 -5.40 13.08 -1.78
CA LYS A 101 -6.61 13.91 -1.83
C LYS A 101 -7.84 13.06 -2.14
#